data_AF-A0A8C0U7Z4-F1
#
_entry.id   AF-A0A8C0U7Z4-F1
#
_cell.length_a   1.000
_cell.length_b   1.000
_cell.length_c   1.000
_cell.angle_alpha   90.00
_cell.angle_beta   90.00
_cell.angle_gamma   90.00
#
_symmetry.space_group_name_H-M   'P 1'
#
loop_
_entity.id
_entity.type
_entity.pdbx_description
1 polymer ?
#
loop_
_entity_poly.entity_id
_entity_poly.type
_entity_poly.pdbx_seq_one_letter_code
_entity_poly.pdbx_strand_id
1 'polypeptide(L)'
;PSSARSPHPAPSSRSLHPTPLIPLSSSCSPHPVPLSPLSSRPHRRVNPGFQRQLKLYEAMGCAVDTSSVLYKRYRLEMLKPQDLPREVFAVDPTTVCQTLNTEVLYRCRKSLFRSSSILSHTEGIGPTAFAHKRITDSARLSGNGQEKCTSYFIEPVQWMEPALLGVMEGQLLCPKCTSKLGSFSWRGDQCSCGRWVTPAFQIHKSRVDEVRTLPVGNFQSAKT
;
A
#
# COMPACT_ATOMS: atom_id res chain seq x y z
N PRO A 1 46.38 -47.87 18.32
CA PRO A 1 45.78 -47.08 17.23
C PRO A 1 45.01 -45.87 17.78
N SER A 2 45.60 -44.67 17.71
CA SER A 2 44.88 -43.37 17.73
C SER A 2 45.90 -42.26 17.52
N SER A 3 46.14 -41.95 16.25
CA SER A 3 47.00 -40.84 15.84
C SER A 3 46.32 -39.50 16.10
N ALA A 4 47.05 -38.57 16.71
CA ALA A 4 46.65 -37.18 16.90
C ALA A 4 46.49 -36.49 15.53
N ARG A 5 45.35 -35.82 15.32
CA ARG A 5 45.02 -35.08 14.10
C ARG A 5 45.17 -33.58 14.37
N SER A 6 46.09 -32.93 13.66
CA SER A 6 46.30 -31.48 13.69
C SER A 6 45.08 -30.71 13.15
N PRO A 7 44.86 -29.44 13.57
CA PRO A 7 43.79 -28.60 13.02
C PRO A 7 44.21 -27.96 11.69
N HIS A 8 43.29 -27.94 10.73
CA HIS A 8 43.42 -27.21 9.46
C HIS A 8 43.20 -25.69 9.67
N PRO A 9 43.89 -24.81 8.93
CA PRO A 9 43.63 -23.37 8.96
C PRO A 9 42.37 -22.99 8.16
N ALA A 10 41.63 -22.01 8.68
CA ALA A 10 40.43 -21.43 8.08
C ALA A 10 40.75 -20.58 6.83
N PRO A 11 39.86 -20.51 5.82
CA PRO A 11 40.07 -19.68 4.63
C PRO A 11 39.79 -18.19 4.91
N SER A 12 40.68 -17.35 4.36
CA SER A 12 40.73 -15.91 4.52
C SER A 12 39.56 -15.17 3.86
N SER A 13 39.02 -14.17 4.55
CA SER A 13 37.99 -13.25 4.08
C SER A 13 38.51 -12.35 2.95
N ARG A 14 37.87 -12.42 1.77
CA ARG A 14 38.08 -11.45 0.69
C ARG A 14 37.27 -10.19 0.98
N SER A 15 37.99 -9.11 1.26
CA SER A 15 37.45 -7.75 1.40
C SER A 15 36.92 -7.26 0.04
N LEU A 16 35.63 -6.89 -0.03
CA LEU A 16 35.04 -6.21 -1.17
C LEU A 16 35.22 -4.70 -0.97
N HIS A 17 36.06 -4.07 -1.80
CA HIS A 17 36.19 -2.62 -1.83
C HIS A 17 34.94 -1.97 -2.47
N PRO A 18 34.46 -0.83 -1.93
CA PRO A 18 33.35 -0.09 -2.51
C PRO A 18 33.79 0.69 -3.76
N THR A 19 32.98 0.60 -4.82
CA THR A 19 33.13 1.38 -6.06
C THR A 19 32.73 2.84 -5.80
N PRO A 20 33.49 3.84 -6.27
CA PRO A 20 33.17 5.24 -5.98
C PRO A 20 31.94 5.74 -6.75
N LEU A 21 31.14 6.55 -6.06
CA LEU A 21 29.97 7.26 -6.58
C LEU A 21 30.39 8.35 -7.57
N ILE A 22 29.78 8.35 -8.76
CA ILE A 22 29.91 9.45 -9.73
C ILE A 22 29.04 10.61 -9.25
N PRO A 23 29.56 11.86 -9.17
CA PRO A 23 28.79 13.00 -8.70
C PRO A 23 27.75 13.43 -9.73
N LEU A 24 26.52 13.67 -9.26
CA LEU A 24 25.46 14.32 -10.03
C LEU A 24 25.81 15.80 -10.20
N SER A 25 26.22 16.21 -11.40
CA SER A 25 26.28 17.62 -11.75
C SER A 25 24.89 18.12 -12.16
N SER A 26 24.47 19.16 -11.46
CA SER A 26 23.27 19.95 -11.66
C SER A 26 23.38 20.84 -12.90
N SER A 27 22.59 20.55 -13.93
CA SER A 27 22.02 21.60 -14.80
C SER A 27 20.81 21.04 -15.55
N CYS A 28 19.62 21.48 -15.13
CA CYS A 28 18.41 21.34 -15.93
C CYS A 28 18.34 22.52 -16.91
N SER A 29 18.23 22.21 -18.19
CA SER A 29 17.58 23.08 -19.18
C SER A 29 16.80 22.20 -20.17
N PRO A 30 15.58 22.59 -20.57
CA PRO A 30 14.70 21.75 -21.36
C PRO A 30 15.07 21.90 -22.84
N HIS A 31 15.99 21.08 -23.33
CA HIS A 31 16.12 20.89 -24.77
C HIS A 31 15.12 19.80 -25.23
N PRO A 32 14.31 20.07 -26.26
CA PRO A 32 13.47 19.04 -26.86
C PRO A 32 14.39 17.98 -27.48
N VAL A 33 14.41 16.79 -26.89
CA VAL A 33 15.14 15.65 -27.46
C VAL A 33 14.43 15.28 -28.77
N PRO A 34 15.12 15.26 -29.93
CA PRO A 34 14.49 14.84 -31.17
C PRO A 34 14.13 13.36 -31.06
N LEU A 35 12.85 13.04 -31.27
CA LEU A 35 12.40 11.66 -31.49
C LEU A 35 12.95 11.20 -32.84
N SER A 36 14.19 10.73 -32.86
CA SER A 36 14.70 10.00 -34.02
C SER A 36 13.81 8.76 -34.22
N PRO A 37 13.30 8.51 -35.43
CA PRO A 37 12.52 7.31 -35.69
C PRO A 37 13.41 6.11 -35.40
N LEU A 38 12.96 5.23 -34.49
CA LEU A 38 13.62 3.98 -34.14
C LEU A 38 13.61 3.07 -35.38
N SER A 39 14.57 3.31 -36.27
CA SER A 39 14.88 2.43 -37.39
C SER A 39 15.12 1.02 -36.83
N SER A 40 14.34 0.10 -37.41
CA SER A 40 14.18 -1.31 -37.12
C SER A 40 15.34 -1.97 -36.37
N ARG A 41 15.15 -2.15 -35.05
CA ARG A 41 15.93 -3.11 -34.27
C ARG A 41 15.21 -4.47 -34.34
N PRO A 42 15.93 -5.58 -34.57
CA PRO A 42 15.32 -6.88 -34.83
C PRO A 42 14.49 -7.30 -33.61
N HIS A 43 13.19 -7.48 -33.86
CA HIS A 43 12.14 -8.03 -33.00
C HIS A 43 12.48 -8.06 -31.49
N ARG A 44 12.74 -6.89 -30.89
CA ARG A 44 13.00 -6.78 -29.46
C ARG A 44 11.70 -7.02 -28.72
N ARG A 45 11.43 -8.28 -28.41
CA ARG A 45 10.22 -8.68 -27.70
C ARG A 45 10.28 -8.11 -26.29
N VAL A 46 9.43 -7.12 -26.03
CA VAL A 46 9.27 -6.51 -24.71
C VAL A 46 8.93 -7.63 -23.71
N ASN A 47 9.62 -7.65 -22.56
CA ASN A 47 9.33 -8.66 -21.53
C ASN A 47 7.90 -8.45 -20.97
N PRO A 48 7.20 -9.51 -20.54
CA PRO A 48 5.80 -9.40 -20.10
C PRO A 48 5.59 -8.40 -18.95
N GLY A 49 6.56 -8.26 -18.05
CA GLY A 49 6.50 -7.28 -16.95
C GLY A 49 6.47 -5.85 -17.47
N PHE A 50 7.35 -5.52 -18.42
CA PHE A 50 7.37 -4.20 -19.05
C PHE A 50 6.11 -3.95 -19.89
N GLN A 51 5.55 -4.97 -20.56
CA GLN A 51 4.26 -4.82 -21.24
C GLN A 51 3.13 -4.47 -20.27
N ARG A 52 3.09 -5.09 -19.07
CA ARG A 52 2.12 -4.75 -18.03
C ARG A 52 2.32 -3.32 -17.52
N GLN A 53 3.56 -2.90 -17.32
CA GLN A 53 3.90 -1.53 -16.93
C GLN A 53 3.45 -0.50 -17.97
N LEU A 54 3.66 -0.76 -19.26
CA LEU A 54 3.21 0.12 -20.34
C LEU A 54 1.68 0.25 -20.37
N LYS A 55 0.94 -0.85 -20.22
CA LYS A 55 -0.53 -0.82 -20.13
C LYS A 55 -1.02 -0.02 -18.94
N LEU A 56 -0.34 -0.15 -17.79
CA LEU A 56 -0.65 0.64 -16.60
C LEU A 56 -0.39 2.12 -16.83
N TYR A 57 0.75 2.47 -17.44
CA TYR A 57 1.13 3.84 -17.76
C TYR A 57 0.14 4.50 -18.74
N GLU A 58 -0.27 3.78 -19.79
CA GLU A 58 -1.31 4.19 -20.72
C GLU A 58 -2.65 4.41 -20.00
N ALA A 59 -3.07 3.47 -19.13
CA ALA A 59 -4.30 3.58 -18.34
C ALA A 59 -4.30 4.77 -17.36
N MET A 60 -3.11 5.29 -17.00
CA MET A 60 -2.95 6.50 -16.18
C MET A 60 -2.77 7.78 -17.03
N GLY A 61 -3.04 7.72 -18.33
CA GLY A 61 -2.95 8.88 -19.23
C GLY A 61 -1.51 9.29 -19.55
N CYS A 62 -0.60 8.32 -19.63
CA CYS A 62 0.82 8.55 -19.89
C CYS A 62 1.49 9.44 -18.82
N ALA A 63 1.03 9.33 -17.58
CA ALA A 63 1.64 9.96 -16.41
C ALA A 63 1.67 8.97 -15.24
N VAL A 64 2.65 9.10 -14.35
CA VAL A 64 2.70 8.31 -13.12
C VAL A 64 2.20 9.16 -11.97
N ASP A 65 0.90 9.08 -11.72
CA ASP A 65 0.28 9.67 -10.54
C ASP A 65 0.40 8.69 -9.35
N THR A 66 1.18 9.08 -8.33
CA THR A 66 1.41 8.27 -7.14
C THR A 66 0.19 8.19 -6.21
N SER A 67 -0.78 9.10 -6.38
CA SER A 67 -2.05 9.10 -5.64
C SER A 67 -3.10 8.17 -6.27
N SER A 68 -2.90 7.78 -7.53
CA SER A 68 -3.81 6.90 -8.27
C SER A 68 -3.95 5.53 -7.62
N VAL A 69 -5.19 5.08 -7.47
CA VAL A 69 -5.52 3.74 -6.97
C VAL A 69 -4.89 2.64 -7.85
N LEU A 70 -4.77 2.86 -9.16
CA LEU A 70 -4.15 1.90 -10.07
C LEU A 70 -2.65 1.70 -9.75
N TYR A 71 -1.94 2.80 -9.54
CA TYR A 71 -0.52 2.77 -9.19
C TYR A 71 -0.29 2.14 -7.82
N LYS A 72 -1.12 2.50 -6.82
CA LYS A 72 -1.05 1.92 -5.47
C LYS A 72 -1.24 0.41 -5.49
N ARG A 73 -2.24 -0.10 -6.20
CA ARG A 73 -2.45 -1.54 -6.36
C ARG A 73 -1.25 -2.23 -7.01
N TYR A 74 -0.75 -1.67 -8.11
CA TYR A 74 0.42 -2.21 -8.80
C TYR A 74 1.64 -2.28 -7.89
N ARG A 75 1.98 -1.18 -7.19
CA ARG A 75 3.12 -1.17 -6.25
C ARG A 75 2.94 -2.17 -5.12
N LEU A 76 1.73 -2.28 -4.60
CA LEU A 76 1.41 -3.21 -3.53
C LEU A 76 1.58 -4.67 -3.96
N GLU A 77 1.24 -5.02 -5.21
CA GLU A 77 1.47 -6.35 -5.79
C GLU A 77 2.97 -6.67 -5.96
N MET A 78 3.80 -5.65 -6.16
CA MET A 78 5.26 -5.82 -6.31
C MET A 78 6.00 -5.95 -4.99
N LEU A 79 5.37 -5.66 -3.85
CA LEU A 79 5.96 -5.80 -2.53
C LEU A 79 6.13 -7.27 -2.13
N LYS A 80 7.20 -7.55 -1.37
CA LYS A 80 7.47 -8.88 -0.81
C LYS A 80 7.55 -8.77 0.70
N PRO A 81 6.99 -9.70 1.48
CA PRO A 81 7.05 -9.64 2.94
C PRO A 81 8.48 -9.60 3.50
N GLN A 82 9.45 -10.15 2.77
CA GLN A 82 10.86 -10.18 3.17
C GLN A 82 11.59 -8.85 2.93
N ASP A 83 11.04 -8.00 2.08
CA ASP A 83 11.65 -6.75 1.63
C ASP A 83 10.56 -5.67 1.50
N LEU A 84 10.41 -4.87 2.55
CA LEU A 84 9.37 -3.85 2.70
C LEU A 84 10.01 -2.46 2.84
N PRO A 85 10.41 -1.81 1.73
CA PRO A 85 10.93 -0.47 1.77
C PRO A 85 9.88 0.49 2.35
N ARG A 86 10.22 1.17 3.45
CA ARG A 86 9.32 2.03 4.22
C ARG A 86 8.75 3.19 3.39
N GLU A 87 9.46 3.60 2.34
CA GLU A 87 9.06 4.64 1.38
C GLU A 87 7.87 4.22 0.51
N VAL A 88 7.57 2.92 0.46
CA VAL A 88 6.43 2.40 -0.30
C VAL A 88 5.13 2.57 0.49
N PHE A 89 5.21 2.62 1.82
CA PHE A 89 4.04 2.69 2.69
C PHE A 89 3.44 4.09 2.75
N ALA A 90 2.12 4.13 2.96
CA ALA A 90 1.46 5.38 3.29
C ALA A 90 2.04 5.98 4.57
N VAL A 91 2.25 7.30 4.55
CA VAL A 91 2.79 8.04 5.68
C VAL A 91 1.84 7.92 6.87
N ASP A 92 2.38 7.67 8.06
CA ASP A 92 1.58 7.66 9.28
C ASP A 92 0.91 9.04 9.48
N PRO A 93 -0.43 9.12 9.59
CA PRO A 93 -1.12 10.40 9.78
C PRO A 93 -0.76 11.11 11.10
N THR A 94 -0.09 10.42 12.03
CA THR A 94 0.39 11.01 13.29
C THR A 94 1.78 11.64 13.20
N THR A 95 2.56 11.40 12.15
CA THR A 95 3.94 11.93 12.02
C THR A 95 4.02 13.30 11.33
N VAL A 96 2.93 13.79 10.73
CA VAL A 96 2.88 15.07 10.02
C VAL A 96 1.83 15.97 10.68
N CYS A 97 2.26 17.09 11.27
CA CYS A 97 1.37 18.04 11.93
C CYS A 97 0.73 19.08 11.01
N GLN A 98 0.95 19.06 9.69
CA GLN A 98 0.55 20.18 8.84
C GLN A 98 0.00 19.72 7.50
N THR A 99 -1.24 20.08 7.21
CA THR A 99 -1.60 21.18 6.29
C THR A 99 -3.09 21.07 5.95
N LEU A 100 -3.83 22.17 6.16
CA LEU A 100 -5.07 22.66 5.47
C LEU A 100 -6.17 21.70 4.95
N ASN A 101 -6.19 20.42 5.29
CA ASN A 101 -6.94 19.46 4.47
C ASN A 101 -8.26 19.02 5.11
N THR A 102 -9.33 19.15 4.33
CA THR A 102 -10.63 18.48 4.50
C THR A 102 -10.54 16.96 4.33
N GLU A 103 -9.35 16.39 4.50
CA GLU A 103 -9.09 14.97 4.30
C GLU A 103 -9.72 14.17 5.44
N VAL A 104 -10.45 13.13 5.06
CA VAL A 104 -11.05 12.20 6.01
C VAL A 104 -9.97 11.29 6.58
N LEU A 105 -9.91 11.23 7.91
CA LEU A 105 -9.03 10.36 8.69
C LEU A 105 -9.83 9.24 9.35
N TYR A 106 -9.21 8.07 9.46
CA TYR A 106 -9.76 6.94 10.21
C TYR A 106 -8.94 6.74 11.47
N ARG A 107 -9.62 6.73 12.62
CA ARG A 107 -8.96 6.69 13.92
C ARG A 107 -9.51 5.61 14.82
N CYS A 108 -8.65 5.16 15.72
CA CYS A 108 -9.05 4.51 16.97
C CYS A 108 -8.63 5.47 18.10
N ARG A 109 -7.72 5.03 18.98
CA ARG A 109 -7.06 5.89 19.98
C ARG A 109 -5.96 6.79 19.38
N LYS A 110 -5.55 6.55 18.13
CA LYS A 110 -4.79 7.48 17.28
C LYS A 110 -5.34 7.46 15.85
N SER A 111 -4.96 8.43 15.03
CA SER A 111 -5.15 8.38 13.57
C SER A 111 -4.35 7.22 12.99
N LEU A 112 -5.01 6.38 12.18
CA LEU A 112 -4.44 5.13 11.66
C LEU A 112 -4.14 5.23 10.16
N PHE A 113 -5.06 5.77 9.37
CA PHE A 113 -4.88 5.93 7.93
C PHE A 113 -5.78 7.05 7.39
N ARG A 114 -5.54 7.45 6.14
CA ARG A 114 -6.32 8.47 5.42
C ARG A 114 -7.32 7.82 4.48
N SER A 115 -8.36 8.54 4.09
CA SER A 115 -9.24 8.14 3.00
C SER A 115 -8.49 7.84 1.70
N SER A 116 -7.43 8.59 1.41
CA SER A 116 -6.54 8.34 0.27
C SER A 116 -5.84 6.98 0.32
N SER A 117 -5.71 6.35 1.50
CA SER A 117 -5.12 5.01 1.66
C SER A 117 -6.09 3.88 1.31
N ILE A 118 -7.38 4.15 1.10
CA ILE A 118 -8.40 3.13 0.82
C ILE A 118 -8.31 2.63 -0.62
N LEU A 119 -8.19 1.32 -0.79
CA LEU A 119 -8.21 0.61 -2.06
C LEU A 119 -9.58 -0.06 -2.22
N SER A 120 -10.55 0.68 -2.73
CA SER A 120 -11.91 0.18 -2.97
C SER A 120 -11.92 -1.02 -3.92
N HIS A 121 -12.91 -1.90 -3.82
CA HIS A 121 -13.09 -2.99 -4.77
C HIS A 121 -14.57 -3.08 -5.17
N THR A 122 -14.81 -3.55 -6.38
CA THR A 122 -16.15 -3.85 -6.87
C THR A 122 -16.69 -5.12 -6.21
N GLU A 123 -17.99 -5.17 -5.93
CA GLU A 123 -18.61 -6.35 -5.31
C GLU A 123 -18.22 -7.64 -6.05
N GLY A 124 -18.01 -8.70 -5.28
CA GLY A 124 -17.72 -10.01 -5.83
C GLY A 124 -19.01 -10.73 -6.19
N ILE A 125 -18.89 -11.72 -7.07
CA ILE A 125 -19.93 -12.73 -7.26
C ILE A 125 -19.79 -13.67 -6.06
N GLY A 126 -20.37 -13.29 -4.92
CA GLY A 126 -20.22 -14.03 -3.67
C GLY A 126 -20.84 -15.43 -3.75
N PRO A 127 -20.40 -16.38 -2.90
CA PRO A 127 -21.05 -17.69 -2.81
C PRO A 127 -22.50 -17.53 -2.36
N THR A 128 -23.44 -18.11 -3.12
CA THR A 128 -24.87 -18.17 -2.77
C THR A 128 -25.14 -18.87 -1.44
N ALA A 129 -24.19 -19.66 -0.94
CA ALA A 129 -24.30 -20.45 0.30
C ALA A 129 -24.55 -19.61 1.57
N PHE A 130 -24.24 -18.30 1.57
CA PHE A 130 -24.54 -17.39 2.69
C PHE A 130 -25.62 -16.35 2.36
N ALA A 131 -26.31 -16.49 1.23
CA ALA A 131 -27.33 -15.54 0.77
C ALA A 131 -28.55 -15.46 1.70
N HIS A 132 -28.85 -16.52 2.47
CA HIS A 132 -29.99 -16.54 3.39
C HIS A 132 -29.94 -15.45 4.47
N LYS A 133 -28.76 -14.92 4.80
CA LYS A 133 -28.63 -13.80 5.75
C LYS A 133 -28.76 -12.42 5.09
N ARG A 134 -28.74 -12.34 3.75
CA ARG A 134 -28.86 -11.09 2.98
C ARG A 134 -30.31 -10.77 2.61
N ILE A 135 -31.20 -11.75 2.59
CA ILE A 135 -32.57 -11.59 2.08
C ILE A 135 -33.45 -10.74 3.02
N THR A 136 -33.19 -10.72 4.33
CA THR A 136 -34.01 -9.95 5.27
C THR A 136 -33.81 -8.43 5.18
N ASP A 137 -32.65 -7.96 4.75
CA ASP A 137 -32.31 -6.53 4.71
C ASP A 137 -32.35 -5.90 3.30
N SER A 138 -32.43 -6.71 2.24
CA SER A 138 -32.23 -6.24 0.85
C SER A 138 -33.49 -5.75 0.13
N ALA A 139 -34.67 -5.77 0.78
CA ALA A 139 -35.92 -5.40 0.11
C ALA A 139 -36.15 -3.89 0.00
N ARG A 140 -35.27 -3.03 0.54
CA ARG A 140 -35.40 -1.58 0.44
C ARG A 140 -34.04 -0.93 0.21
N LEU A 141 -33.99 -0.06 -0.82
CA LEU A 141 -32.95 0.90 -1.17
C LEU A 141 -31.97 0.45 -2.27
N SER A 142 -32.35 0.80 -3.50
CA SER A 142 -31.40 1.22 -4.54
C SER A 142 -30.52 2.34 -3.99
N GLY A 143 -29.23 2.07 -3.82
CA GLY A 143 -28.24 3.05 -3.36
C GLY A 143 -26.85 2.61 -3.81
N ASN A 144 -26.07 3.57 -4.29
CA ASN A 144 -24.72 3.46 -4.85
C ASN A 144 -23.86 2.39 -4.15
N GLY A 145 -23.19 1.50 -4.90
CA GLY A 145 -22.53 0.25 -4.44
C GLY A 145 -21.33 0.36 -3.49
N GLN A 146 -21.32 1.33 -2.57
CA GLN A 146 -20.29 1.58 -1.56
C GLN A 146 -20.68 1.09 -0.14
N GLU A 147 -21.91 0.64 0.07
CA GLU A 147 -22.46 0.43 1.43
C GLU A 147 -22.53 -1.03 1.91
N LYS A 148 -22.03 -2.02 1.14
CA LYS A 148 -22.22 -3.45 1.50
C LYS A 148 -21.04 -4.12 2.20
N CYS A 149 -19.85 -3.53 2.18
CA CYS A 149 -18.66 -4.15 2.80
C CYS A 149 -18.51 -3.73 4.26
N THR A 150 -18.22 -4.68 5.15
CA THR A 150 -18.00 -4.45 6.59
C THR A 150 -16.57 -4.01 6.95
N SER A 151 -15.68 -3.93 5.96
CA SER A 151 -14.26 -3.64 6.15
C SER A 151 -13.73 -2.69 5.07
N TYR A 152 -12.72 -1.90 5.44
CA TYR A 152 -11.85 -1.16 4.53
C TYR A 152 -10.66 -2.03 4.13
N PHE A 153 -10.32 -2.01 2.85
CA PHE A 153 -9.04 -2.52 2.36
C PHE A 153 -8.15 -1.33 2.05
N ILE A 154 -6.93 -1.33 2.56
CA ILE A 154 -6.03 -0.19 2.47
C ILE A 154 -4.65 -0.58 1.95
N GLU A 155 -3.88 0.39 1.49
CA GLU A 155 -2.44 0.21 1.36
C GLU A 155 -1.77 0.14 2.75
N PRO A 156 -0.63 -0.58 2.90
CA PRO A 156 0.11 -0.61 4.15
C PRO A 156 0.54 0.80 4.58
N VAL A 157 0.37 1.08 5.87
CA VAL A 157 0.78 2.34 6.49
C VAL A 157 2.05 2.09 7.30
N GLN A 158 2.93 3.09 7.42
CA GLN A 158 4.20 3.00 8.14
C GLN A 158 4.12 2.37 9.54
N TRP A 159 3.06 2.61 10.31
CA TRP A 159 2.93 2.00 11.65
C TRP A 159 2.71 0.48 11.61
N MET A 160 2.31 -0.09 10.47
CA MET A 160 2.10 -1.53 10.30
C MET A 160 3.40 -2.28 10.07
N GLU A 161 4.47 -1.61 9.64
CA GLU A 161 5.75 -2.21 9.24
C GLU A 161 6.26 -3.30 10.19
N PRO A 162 6.29 -3.11 11.52
CA PRO A 162 6.81 -4.12 12.43
C PRO A 162 6.00 -5.42 12.44
N ALA A 163 4.71 -5.36 12.11
CA ALA A 163 3.83 -6.54 12.06
C ALA A 163 3.91 -7.28 10.71
N LEU A 164 4.39 -6.62 9.65
CA LEU A 164 4.39 -7.16 8.29
C LEU A 164 5.70 -7.84 7.91
N LEU A 165 6.83 -7.40 8.47
CA LEU A 165 8.16 -7.84 8.07
C LEU A 165 8.35 -9.34 8.29
N GLY A 166 8.58 -10.07 7.19
CA GLY A 166 8.78 -11.52 7.18
C GLY A 166 7.51 -12.35 7.45
N VAL A 167 6.35 -11.73 7.63
CA VAL A 167 5.10 -12.40 8.02
C VAL A 167 4.12 -12.45 6.86
N MET A 168 3.58 -13.65 6.57
CA MET A 168 2.66 -13.87 5.43
C MET A 168 1.20 -13.49 5.72
N GLU A 169 0.77 -13.61 6.97
CA GLU A 169 -0.57 -13.28 7.42
C GLU A 169 -0.56 -13.02 8.93
N GLY A 170 -1.47 -12.18 9.42
CA GLY A 170 -1.49 -11.81 10.82
C GLY A 170 -2.58 -10.82 11.20
N GLN A 171 -2.53 -10.36 12.45
CA GLN A 171 -3.48 -9.40 12.99
C GLN A 171 -2.93 -7.98 12.91
N LEU A 172 -3.83 -7.02 12.67
CA LEU A 172 -3.52 -5.59 12.78
C LEU A 172 -4.05 -5.08 14.11
N LEU A 173 -3.15 -4.69 15.00
CA LEU A 173 -3.48 -4.17 16.33
C LEU A 173 -3.31 -2.66 16.37
N CYS A 174 -4.15 -1.97 17.13
CA CYS A 174 -3.98 -0.54 17.35
C CYS A 174 -2.67 -0.26 18.10
N PRO A 175 -1.76 0.58 17.58
CA PRO A 175 -0.48 0.85 18.23
C PRO A 175 -0.60 1.65 19.54
N LYS A 176 -1.79 2.16 19.88
CA LYS A 176 -2.04 2.88 21.15
C LYS A 176 -2.74 2.05 22.21
N CYS A 177 -3.70 1.20 21.83
CA CYS A 177 -4.53 0.47 22.79
C CYS A 177 -4.59 -1.04 22.56
N THR A 178 -3.74 -1.56 21.65
CA THR A 178 -3.54 -2.98 21.33
C THR A 178 -4.78 -3.77 20.90
N SER A 179 -5.96 -3.13 20.82
CA SER A 179 -7.19 -3.73 20.34
C SER A 179 -7.07 -4.13 18.87
N LYS A 180 -7.63 -5.29 18.51
CA LYS A 180 -7.67 -5.79 17.13
C LYS A 180 -8.50 -4.87 16.23
N LEU A 181 -7.85 -4.33 15.20
CA LEU A 181 -8.46 -3.50 14.15
C LEU A 181 -8.88 -4.34 12.94
N GLY A 182 -8.13 -5.41 12.66
CA GLY A 182 -8.38 -6.30 11.54
C GLY A 182 -7.25 -7.30 11.33
N SER A 183 -6.95 -7.62 10.08
CA SER A 183 -6.00 -8.64 9.68
C SER A 183 -5.34 -8.30 8.35
N PHE A 184 -4.19 -8.93 8.09
CA PHE A 184 -3.55 -8.88 6.79
C PHE A 184 -3.25 -10.30 6.28
N SER A 185 -3.24 -10.45 4.96
CA SER A 185 -2.80 -11.66 4.25
C SER A 185 -2.18 -11.26 2.92
N TRP A 186 -0.91 -11.60 2.74
CA TRP A 186 -0.21 -11.37 1.47
C TRP A 186 -0.74 -12.26 0.33
N ARG A 187 -1.39 -13.38 0.68
CA ARG A 187 -2.07 -14.25 -0.29
C ARG A 187 -3.46 -13.72 -0.69
N GLY A 188 -3.97 -12.77 0.10
CA GLY A 188 -5.30 -12.22 -0.03
C GLY A 188 -6.31 -12.84 0.92
N ASP A 189 -7.49 -12.25 0.93
CA ASP A 189 -8.62 -12.64 1.76
C ASP A 189 -9.94 -12.29 1.05
N GLN A 190 -11.03 -12.97 1.43
CA GLN A 190 -12.35 -12.74 0.86
C GLN A 190 -13.09 -11.65 1.66
N CYS A 191 -13.49 -10.58 0.97
CA CYS A 191 -14.35 -9.57 1.56
C CYS A 191 -15.77 -10.13 1.82
N SER A 192 -16.48 -9.57 2.80
CA SER A 192 -17.92 -9.80 3.05
C SER A 192 -18.84 -9.65 1.83
N CYS A 193 -18.44 -8.89 0.80
CA CYS A 193 -19.18 -8.79 -0.45
C CYS A 193 -18.92 -9.95 -1.43
N GLY A 194 -18.03 -10.88 -1.07
CA GLY A 194 -17.62 -12.03 -1.88
C GLY A 194 -16.37 -11.81 -2.74
N ARG A 195 -15.87 -10.57 -2.86
CA ARG A 195 -14.68 -10.26 -3.68
C ARG A 195 -13.41 -10.78 -3.00
N TRP A 196 -12.58 -11.51 -3.74
CA TRP A 196 -11.22 -11.82 -3.34
C TRP A 196 -10.31 -10.60 -3.53
N VAL A 197 -9.59 -10.20 -2.48
CA VAL A 197 -8.67 -9.05 -2.50
C VAL A 197 -7.27 -9.56 -2.20
N THR A 198 -6.30 -9.27 -3.08
CA THR A 198 -4.89 -9.67 -2.91
C THR A 198 -3.95 -8.51 -3.25
N PRO A 199 -2.93 -8.24 -2.41
CA PRO A 199 -2.86 -8.65 -1.00
C PRO A 199 -3.95 -7.95 -0.18
N ALA A 200 -4.35 -8.56 0.93
CA ALA A 200 -5.42 -8.06 1.79
C ALA A 200 -4.85 -7.39 3.03
N PHE A 201 -5.06 -6.08 3.18
CA PHE A 201 -4.84 -5.36 4.44
C PHE A 201 -6.19 -4.81 4.89
N GLN A 202 -6.85 -5.58 5.75
CA GLN A 202 -8.25 -5.37 6.11
C GLN A 202 -8.37 -4.69 7.47
N ILE A 203 -9.12 -3.59 7.54
CA ILE A 203 -9.53 -2.93 8.78
C ILE A 203 -11.06 -2.97 8.88
N HIS A 204 -11.60 -3.48 9.99
CA HIS A 204 -13.05 -3.51 10.19
C HIS A 204 -13.61 -2.11 10.43
N LYS A 205 -14.72 -1.78 9.75
CA LYS A 205 -15.39 -0.48 9.90
C LYS A 205 -15.83 -0.22 11.35
N SER A 206 -16.25 -1.26 12.07
CA SER A 206 -16.69 -1.17 13.47
C SER A 206 -15.57 -0.91 14.49
N ARG A 207 -14.30 -0.89 14.05
CA ARG A 207 -13.13 -0.70 14.92
C ARG A 207 -12.47 0.67 14.75
N VAL A 208 -12.95 1.48 13.80
CA VAL A 208 -12.40 2.79 13.48
C VAL A 208 -13.50 3.81 13.23
N ASP A 209 -13.27 5.03 13.71
CA ASP A 209 -14.15 6.16 13.50
C ASP A 209 -13.65 7.01 12.33
N GLU A 210 -14.58 7.46 11.49
CA GLU A 210 -14.32 8.44 10.45
C GLU A 210 -14.34 9.86 11.04
N VAL A 211 -13.27 10.62 10.88
CA VAL A 211 -13.15 12.00 11.37
C VAL A 211 -12.78 12.93 10.22
N ARG A 212 -13.56 13.99 10.07
CA ARG A 212 -13.29 15.09 9.13
C ARG A 212 -12.57 16.19 9.88
N THR A 213 -11.35 16.53 9.46
CA THR A 213 -10.68 17.75 9.93
C THR A 213 -11.31 18.95 9.23
N LEU A 214 -12.10 19.73 9.97
CA LEU A 214 -12.52 21.05 9.53
C LEU A 214 -11.37 22.03 9.72
N PRO A 215 -11.19 23.03 8.83
CA PRO A 215 -10.25 24.12 9.07
C PRO A 215 -10.63 24.81 10.38
N VAL A 216 -9.71 24.84 11.35
CA VAL A 216 -9.88 25.65 12.57
C VAL A 216 -9.86 27.11 12.14
N GLY A 217 -11.03 27.76 12.14
CA GLY A 217 -11.11 29.21 12.05
C GLY A 217 -10.47 29.83 13.29
N ASN A 218 -9.54 30.77 13.10
CA ASN A 218 -8.93 31.52 14.19
C ASN A 218 -10.00 32.27 14.99
N PHE A 219 -10.45 31.70 16.11
CA PHE A 219 -11.13 32.49 17.14
C PHE A 219 -10.06 33.28 17.88
N GLN A 220 -9.80 34.50 17.41
CA GLN A 220 -9.13 35.50 18.24
C GLN A 220 -10.07 35.82 19.40
N SER A 221 -9.77 35.31 20.59
CA SER A 221 -10.40 35.79 21.82
C SER A 221 -9.98 37.24 22.03
N ALA A 222 -10.87 38.16 21.64
CA ALA A 222 -10.82 39.54 22.10
C ALA A 222 -11.09 39.51 23.61
N LYS A 223 -10.04 39.74 24.41
CA LYS A 223 -10.17 39.98 25.84
C LYS A 223 -10.25 41.49 26.04
N THR A 224 -11.43 41.97 26.43
CA THR A 224 -11.63 43.31 27.01
C THR A 224 -11.18 43.29 28.46
#